data_AF-A0A9W7T4S6-F1
#
_entry.id   AF-A0A9W7T4S6-F1
#
_cell.length_a   1.000
_cell.length_b   1.000
_cell.length_c   1.000
_cell.angle_alpha   90.00
_cell.angle_beta   90.00
_cell.angle_gamma   90.00
#
_symmetry.space_group_name_H-M   'P 1'
#
loop_
_entity.id
_entity.type
_entity.pdbx_description
1 polymer ?
#
loop_
_entity_poly.entity_id
_entity_poly.type
_entity_poly.pdbx_seq_one_letter_code
_entity_poly.pdbx_strand_id
1 'polypeptide(L)'
;RHVFYGHYLRTFFFILFTRLSDCVLFEQTLSLLKNPTEKAVMTCRHDDKNLDIMLWYIQINISLTLIGYGYDKTDPVYEPGMQNKFEMTRKDTMTGGLVISDLILSDSAVYYCAAKSHSVTVSIACLTKN
;
A
#
# COMPACT_ATOMS: atom_id res chain seq x y z
N ARG A 1 -56.77 -34.15 10.89
CA ARG A 1 -56.98 -34.39 9.45
C ARG A 1 -56.26 -33.22 8.75
N HIS A 2 -54.96 -33.24 8.44
CA HIS A 2 -54.14 -34.20 7.69
C HIS A 2 -52.81 -34.54 8.40
N VAL A 3 -52.29 -35.73 8.10
CA VAL A 3 -51.00 -36.30 8.54
C VAL A 3 -50.07 -36.37 7.31
N PHE A 4 -48.76 -36.41 7.58
CA PHE A 4 -47.63 -37.00 6.81
C PHE A 4 -46.43 -36.05 6.67
N TYR A 5 -45.44 -36.14 7.58
CA TYR A 5 -44.14 -36.88 7.49
C TYR A 5 -43.06 -36.04 6.78
N GLY A 6 -41.78 -35.96 7.18
CA GLY A 6 -40.99 -36.74 8.12
C GLY A 6 -39.67 -36.04 8.50
N HIS A 7 -38.99 -36.62 9.48
CA HIS A 7 -37.67 -36.30 10.01
C HIS A 7 -36.56 -36.20 8.94
N TYR A 8 -35.53 -35.39 9.21
CA TYR A 8 -34.08 -35.74 9.24
C TYR A 8 -33.18 -34.56 8.81
N LEU A 9 -32.34 -34.13 9.76
CA LEU A 9 -31.00 -33.55 9.57
C LEU A 9 -30.78 -32.50 8.47
N ARG A 10 -30.42 -31.27 8.87
CA ARG A 10 -29.08 -30.71 8.54
C ARG A 10 -28.87 -29.34 9.19
N THR A 11 -28.10 -29.39 10.26
CA THR A 11 -26.95 -28.49 10.47
C THR A 11 -27.25 -27.00 10.51
N PHE A 12 -27.44 -26.49 11.74
CA PHE A 12 -26.68 -25.36 12.30
C PHE A 12 -25.98 -24.50 11.22
N PHE A 13 -26.73 -23.61 10.59
CA PHE A 13 -26.16 -22.56 9.76
C PHE A 13 -25.66 -21.46 10.70
N PHE A 14 -24.64 -21.78 11.49
CA PHE A 14 -23.71 -20.76 11.95
C PHE A 14 -23.05 -20.24 10.67
N ILE A 15 -23.62 -19.18 10.11
CA ILE A 15 -22.87 -18.31 9.21
C ILE A 15 -21.75 -17.75 10.08
N LEU A 16 -20.62 -18.45 10.08
CA LEU A 16 -19.35 -17.78 10.30
C LEU A 16 -19.32 -16.69 9.23
N PHE A 17 -19.64 -15.45 9.62
CA PHE A 17 -19.13 -14.30 8.94
C PHE A 17 -17.61 -14.31 9.18
N THR A 18 -16.90 -15.22 8.50
CA THR A 18 -15.50 -14.99 8.21
C THR A 18 -15.50 -13.73 7.38
N ARG A 19 -15.17 -12.60 8.01
CA ARG A 19 -14.76 -11.40 7.28
C ARG A 19 -13.68 -11.90 6.32
N LEU A 20 -13.96 -11.98 5.03
CA LEU A 20 -12.89 -12.02 4.06
C LEU A 20 -12.16 -10.70 4.29
N SER A 21 -10.94 -10.77 4.82
CA SER A 21 -10.04 -9.64 4.75
C SER A 21 -9.75 -9.47 3.26
N ASP A 22 -10.39 -8.48 2.63
CA ASP A 22 -10.03 -8.08 1.27
C ASP A 22 -8.58 -7.62 1.33
N CYS A 23 -7.71 -8.47 0.83
CA CYS A 23 -6.28 -8.24 0.84
C CYS A 23 -5.91 -7.48 -0.41
N VAL A 24 -5.01 -6.52 -0.29
CA VAL A 24 -4.61 -5.66 -1.40
C VAL A 24 -3.30 -6.17 -1.96
N LEU A 25 -3.25 -6.35 -3.28
CA LEU A 25 -2.03 -6.73 -3.99
C LEU A 25 -1.21 -5.47 -4.26
N PHE A 26 0.06 -5.47 -3.85
CA PHE A 26 1.01 -4.40 -4.15
C PHE A 26 2.10 -4.88 -5.11
N GLU A 27 2.30 -4.14 -6.19
CA GLU A 27 3.40 -4.29 -7.14
C GLU A 27 4.35 -3.10 -6.97
N GLN A 28 5.48 -3.31 -6.28
CA GLN A 28 6.50 -2.28 -6.06
C GLN A 28 7.83 -2.65 -6.72
N THR A 29 8.61 -1.63 -7.09
CA THR A 29 10.05 -1.81 -7.37
C THR A 29 10.74 -2.51 -6.17
N LEU A 30 11.24 -3.73 -6.40
CA LEU A 30 11.78 -4.59 -5.33
C LEU A 30 13.19 -4.16 -4.87
N SER A 31 14.07 -3.86 -5.83
CA SER A 31 15.42 -3.41 -5.53
C SER A 31 15.94 -2.55 -6.67
N LEU A 32 16.78 -1.58 -6.33
CA LEU A 32 17.39 -0.67 -7.28
C LEU A 32 18.83 -0.41 -6.86
N LEU A 33 19.78 -0.75 -7.73
CA LEU A 33 21.19 -0.38 -7.58
C LEU A 33 21.47 0.79 -8.51
N LYS A 34 21.91 1.92 -7.95
CA LYS A 34 22.21 3.16 -8.66
C LYS A 34 23.51 3.75 -8.16
N ASN A 35 24.18 4.48 -9.04
CA ASN A 35 25.38 5.21 -8.66
C ASN A 35 25.01 6.56 -8.00
N PRO A 36 25.90 7.14 -7.18
CA PRO A 36 25.73 8.51 -6.72
C PRO A 36 25.50 9.47 -7.89
N THR A 37 24.79 10.57 -7.67
CA THR A 37 24.35 11.57 -8.67
C THR A 37 23.31 11.08 -9.67
N GLU A 38 23.06 9.78 -9.78
CA GLU A 38 21.97 9.26 -10.61
C GLU A 38 20.60 9.53 -9.98
N LYS A 39 19.56 9.37 -10.82
CA LYS A 39 18.16 9.40 -10.41
C LYS A 39 17.66 7.99 -10.07
N ALA A 40 17.06 7.83 -8.91
CA ALA A 40 16.25 6.65 -8.57
C ALA A 40 14.77 6.95 -8.79
N VAL A 41 14.07 6.00 -9.40
CA VAL A 41 12.61 6.03 -9.57
C VAL A 41 12.07 4.71 -9.06
N MET A 42 11.29 4.76 -7.98
CA MET A 42 10.58 3.62 -7.41
C MET A 42 9.11 3.75 -7.74
N THR A 43 8.55 2.74 -8.40
CA THR A 43 7.12 2.69 -8.71
C THR A 43 6.38 1.79 -7.71
N CYS A 44 5.13 2.12 -7.45
CA CYS A 44 4.21 1.32 -6.66
C CYS A 44 2.82 1.32 -7.31
N ARG A 45 2.20 0.15 -7.38
CA ARG A 45 0.82 -0.04 -7.82
C ARG A 45 0.07 -0.93 -6.83
N HIS A 46 -1.20 -0.63 -6.59
CA HIS A 46 -2.13 -1.56 -5.92
C HIS A 46 -3.38 -1.82 -6.76
N ASP A 47 -4.18 -2.81 -6.38
CA ASP A 47 -5.40 -3.21 -7.11
C ASP A 47 -6.73 -2.72 -6.51
N ASP A 48 -6.68 -2.09 -5.33
CA ASP A 48 -7.87 -1.55 -4.67
C ASP A 48 -8.10 -0.06 -4.96
N LYS A 49 -9.19 0.27 -5.66
CA LYS A 49 -9.57 1.64 -6.02
C LYS A 49 -10.11 2.47 -4.85
N ASN A 50 -10.45 1.83 -3.73
CA ASN A 50 -10.96 2.52 -2.55
C ASN A 50 -9.85 3.13 -1.69
N LEU A 51 -8.59 2.83 -1.99
CA LEU A 51 -7.43 3.39 -1.31
C LEU A 51 -6.97 4.65 -2.05
N ASP A 52 -7.59 5.76 -1.69
CA ASP A 52 -7.39 7.05 -2.33
C ASP A 52 -6.07 7.73 -1.95
N ILE A 53 -5.50 7.34 -0.81
CA ILE A 53 -4.25 7.91 -0.29
C ILE A 53 -3.12 6.91 -0.48
N MET A 54 -2.04 7.33 -1.17
CA MET A 54 -0.78 6.60 -1.22
C MET A 54 0.26 7.27 -0.34
N LEU A 55 0.96 6.48 0.46
CA LEU A 55 1.99 6.91 1.41
C LEU A 55 3.33 6.30 1.03
N TRP A 56 4.41 7.02 1.31
CA TRP A 56 5.77 6.52 1.18
C TRP A 56 6.50 6.62 2.51
N TYR A 57 7.22 5.56 2.85
CA TYR A 57 8.04 5.47 4.03
C TYR A 57 9.48 5.14 3.67
N ILE A 58 10.40 5.65 4.46
CA ILE A 58 11.80 5.22 4.47
C ILE A 58 12.05 4.44 5.75
N GLN A 59 12.70 3.28 5.62
CA GLN A 59 13.21 2.51 6.73
C GLN A 59 14.73 2.56 6.76
N ILE A 60 15.26 3.16 7.83
CA ILE A 60 16.69 3.17 8.12
C ILE A 60 16.89 2.31 9.36
N ASN A 61 17.62 1.21 9.21
CA ASN A 61 17.74 0.16 10.23
C ASN A 61 16.36 -0.38 10.66
N ILE A 62 15.93 -0.08 11.90
CA ILE A 62 14.64 -0.51 12.47
C ILE A 62 13.59 0.61 12.49
N SER A 63 13.96 1.84 12.13
CA SER A 63 13.08 3.00 12.22
C SER A 63 12.36 3.22 10.90
N LEU A 64 11.03 3.12 10.94
CA LEU A 64 10.16 3.43 9.80
C LEU A 64 9.62 4.85 9.95
N THR A 65 9.95 5.72 8.98
CA THR A 65 9.58 7.14 9.00
C THR A 65 8.75 7.47 7.77
N LEU A 66 7.66 8.22 7.96
CA LEU A 66 6.85 8.70 6.85
C LEU A 66 7.64 9.76 6.07
N ILE A 67 7.66 9.64 4.74
CA ILE A 67 8.19 10.67 3.84
C ILE A 67 7.08 11.66 3.52
N GLY A 68 5.91 11.13 3.17
CA GLY A 68 4.74 11.89 2.78
C GLY A 68 3.60 11.02 2.27
N TYR A 69 2.51 11.66 1.92
CA TYR A 69 1.32 11.03 1.34
C TYR A 69 0.69 11.91 0.26
N GLY A 70 -0.05 11.31 -0.67
CA GLY A 70 -0.74 12.04 -1.73
C GLY A 70 -2.07 11.41 -2.12
N TYR A 71 -3.02 12.26 -2.49
CA TYR A 71 -4.27 11.85 -3.11
C TYR A 71 -4.10 11.80 -4.63
N ASP A 72 -5.03 11.15 -5.32
CA ASP A 72 -5.12 11.26 -6.77
C ASP A 72 -5.36 12.73 -7.20
N LYS A 73 -4.62 13.20 -8.22
CA LYS A 73 -4.74 14.54 -8.82
C LYS A 73 -4.48 15.73 -7.89
N THR A 74 -3.90 15.53 -6.71
CA THR A 74 -3.47 16.62 -5.83
C THR A 74 -1.96 16.58 -5.64
N ASP A 75 -1.41 17.72 -5.23
CA ASP A 75 -0.02 17.75 -4.77
C ASP A 75 0.13 16.90 -3.49
N PRO A 76 1.25 16.19 -3.33
CA PRO A 76 1.54 15.41 -2.13
C PRO A 76 1.87 16.32 -0.93
N VAL A 77 1.59 15.80 0.25
CA VAL A 77 1.96 16.39 1.55
C VAL A 77 3.18 15.65 2.07
N TYR A 78 4.23 16.38 2.40
CA TYR A 78 5.48 15.83 2.92
C TYR A 78 5.64 16.08 4.42
N GLU A 79 6.32 15.17 5.09
CA GLU A 79 6.85 15.43 6.42
C GLU A 79 7.93 16.53 6.37
N PRO A 80 8.13 17.30 7.45
CA PRO A 80 9.08 18.41 7.46
C PRO A 80 10.48 18.03 6.97
N GLY A 81 10.92 18.68 5.89
CA GLY A 81 12.27 18.52 5.33
C GLY A 81 12.39 17.42 4.26
N MET A 82 11.35 16.61 4.06
CA MET A 82 11.38 15.53 3.06
C MET A 82 11.21 16.05 1.62
N GLN A 83 10.45 17.11 1.42
CA GLN A 83 10.15 17.68 0.09
C GLN A 83 11.38 18.17 -0.69
N ASN A 84 12.51 18.40 -0.01
CA ASN A 84 13.75 18.84 -0.65
C ASN A 84 14.51 17.70 -1.33
N LYS A 85 14.27 16.46 -0.90
CA LYS A 85 15.01 15.27 -1.35
C LYS A 85 14.13 14.29 -2.12
N PHE A 86 12.85 14.24 -1.78
CA PHE A 86 11.90 13.28 -2.31
C PHE A 86 10.84 13.97 -3.16
N GLU A 87 10.59 13.41 -4.33
CA GLU A 87 9.48 13.79 -5.20
C GLU A 87 8.51 12.60 -5.29
N MET A 88 7.32 12.78 -4.75
CA MET A 88 6.22 11.85 -4.87
C MET A 88 5.42 12.14 -6.14
N THR A 89 5.13 11.09 -6.91
CA THR A 89 4.35 11.17 -8.14
C THR A 89 3.09 10.33 -8.03
N ARG A 90 2.02 10.80 -8.68
CA ARG A 90 0.73 10.11 -8.72
C ARG A 90 0.22 10.08 -10.15
N LYS A 91 0.12 8.89 -10.74
CA LYS A 91 -0.42 8.72 -12.10
C LYS A 91 -1.93 8.59 -12.07
N ASP A 92 -2.43 7.83 -11.11
CA ASP A 92 -3.85 7.60 -10.82
C ASP A 92 -4.01 7.12 -9.36
N THR A 93 -5.24 6.85 -8.93
CA THR A 93 -5.56 6.32 -7.60
C THR A 93 -4.80 5.04 -7.24
N MET A 94 -4.41 4.21 -8.20
CA MET A 94 -3.77 2.91 -7.93
C MET A 94 -2.26 2.96 -8.10
N THR A 95 -1.74 3.91 -8.89
CA THR A 95 -0.36 3.93 -9.34
C THR A 95 0.34 5.23 -8.92
N GLY A 96 1.50 5.09 -8.29
CA GLY A 96 2.35 6.22 -7.92
C GLY A 96 3.84 5.85 -7.93
N GLY A 97 4.66 6.82 -7.53
CA GLY A 97 6.09 6.63 -7.48
C GLY A 97 6.78 7.57 -6.53
N LEU A 98 7.99 7.20 -6.12
CA LEU A 98 8.91 8.01 -5.35
C LEU A 98 10.19 8.20 -6.14
N VAL A 99 10.56 9.45 -6.32
CA VAL A 99 11.72 9.86 -7.09
C VAL A 99 12.73 10.49 -6.13
N ILE A 100 13.99 10.08 -6.29
CA ILE A 100 15.13 10.67 -5.59
C ILE A 100 16.12 11.09 -6.65
N SER A 101 16.37 12.39 -6.72
CA SER A 101 17.40 12.98 -7.59
C SER A 101 18.71 13.13 -6.81
N ASP A 102 19.81 13.20 -7.55
CA ASP A 102 21.15 13.43 -7.03
C ASP A 102 21.49 12.50 -5.84
N LEU A 103 21.46 11.19 -6.10
CA LEU A 103 21.67 10.18 -5.07
C LEU A 103 23.00 10.36 -4.33
N ILE A 104 22.96 10.16 -3.02
CA ILE A 104 24.13 10.08 -2.14
C ILE A 104 24.12 8.76 -1.38
N LEU A 105 25.25 8.37 -0.78
CA LEU A 105 25.39 7.09 -0.09
C LEU A 105 24.38 6.90 1.06
N SER A 106 24.01 7.99 1.75
CA SER A 106 23.03 7.94 2.84
C SER A 106 21.58 7.73 2.36
N ASP A 107 21.31 7.80 1.05
CA ASP A 107 19.99 7.47 0.50
C ASP A 107 19.78 5.95 0.39
N SER A 108 20.81 5.15 0.65
CA SER A 108 20.71 3.69 0.68
C SER A 108 19.88 3.25 1.88
N ALA A 109 18.66 2.82 1.62
CA ALA A 109 17.67 2.43 2.61
C ALA A 109 16.62 1.50 1.98
N VAL A 110 15.70 1.00 2.79
CA VAL A 110 14.49 0.33 2.27
C VAL A 110 13.36 1.34 2.21
N TYR A 111 12.66 1.38 1.08
CA TYR A 111 11.54 2.28 0.85
C TYR A 111 10.26 1.47 0.68
N TYR A 112 9.20 1.89 1.36
CA TYR A 112 7.91 1.21 1.35
C TYR A 112 6.81 2.14 0.86
N CYS A 113 6.00 1.68 -0.09
CA CYS A 113 4.70 2.26 -0.34
C CYS A 113 3.62 1.60 0.50
N ALA A 114 2.60 2.37 0.84
CA ALA A 114 1.36 1.88 1.43
C ALA A 114 0.19 2.67 0.84
N ALA A 115 -1.02 2.15 1.00
CA ALA A 115 -2.23 2.87 0.62
C ALA A 115 -3.31 2.69 1.68
N LYS A 116 -4.18 3.70 1.83
CA LYS A 116 -5.32 3.66 2.75
C LYS A 116 -6.51 4.38 2.14
N SER A 117 -7.71 4.03 2.61
CA SER A 117 -8.91 4.81 2.32
C SER A 117 -9.00 6.05 3.23
N HIS A 118 -9.76 7.05 2.82
CA HIS A 118 -10.14 8.20 3.66
C HIS A 118 -10.98 7.81 4.89
N SER A 119 -11.62 6.64 4.88
CA SER A 119 -12.25 6.04 6.07
C SER A 119 -11.24 5.17 6.82
N VAL A 120 -11.39 5.00 8.14
CA VAL A 120 -10.49 4.18 8.98
C VAL A 120 -10.70 2.68 8.71
N THR A 121 -10.47 2.25 7.48
CA THR A 121 -10.40 0.83 7.11
C THR A 121 -8.94 0.55 6.82
N VAL A 122 -8.31 -0.25 7.70
CA VAL A 122 -6.94 -0.71 7.51
C VAL A 122 -6.99 -1.91 6.56
N SER A 123 -6.62 -1.70 5.31
CA SER A 123 -6.45 -2.82 4.37
C SER A 123 -5.12 -3.52 4.63
N ILE A 124 -5.14 -4.85 4.69
CA ILE A 124 -3.95 -5.67 4.89
C ILE A 124 -3.27 -5.87 3.53
N ALA A 125 -1.99 -5.56 3.42
CA ALA A 125 -1.21 -5.85 2.22
C ALA A 125 -0.88 -7.36 2.17
N CYS A 126 -1.12 -7.99 1.01
CA CYS A 126 -0.68 -9.36 0.77
C CYS A 126 0.72 -9.35 0.19
N LEU A 127 1.68 -9.91 0.92
CA LEU A 127 3.01 -10.21 0.38
C LEU A 127 2.91 -11.45 -0.52
N THR A 128 2.54 -11.26 -1.79
CA THR A 128 2.75 -12.29 -2.80
C THR A 128 4.23 -12.25 -3.19
N LYS A 129 5.01 -13.18 -2.66
CA LYS A 129 6.40 -13.38 -3.07
C LYS A 129 6.40 -13.95 -4.49
N ASN A 130 6.71 -13.11 -5.49
CA ASN A 130 7.14 -13.58 -6.81
C ASN A 130 8.59 -14.05 -6.75
#